data_AF-A0A3A4XIF2-F1
#
_entry.id   AF-A0A3A4XIF2-F1
#
_cell.length_a   1.000
_cell.length_b   1.000
_cell.length_c   1.000
_cell.angle_alpha   90.00
_cell.angle_beta   90.00
_cell.angle_gamma   90.00
#
_symmetry.space_group_name_H-M   'P 1'
#
loop_
_entity.id
_entity.type
_entity.pdbx_description
1 polymer ?
#
loop_
_entity_poly.entity_id
_entity_poly.type
_entity_poly.pdbx_seq_one_letter_code
_entity_poly.pdbx_strand_id
1 'polypeptide(L)'
;MKTISIKVLLISAGVCAGLIFGGSAVGVPPAQANAKRLELERKIADLSLLHQQLEDRMQQAQGLRTGLAGQQSLLTSEIHVLMKSHNIKNFQQAKQHLRVRYNIELLGTILSYIGELDGKLIFYQAGRDRLAYLRQLAEDDLRMIAAVNDLKIDALTTQISLVVNRYLPEAHVIQIEPQQVKPVSGQNVWESVQSSNH
;
A
#
# COMPACT_ATOMS: atom_id res chain seq x y z
N MET A 1 26.04 7.43 -1.25
CA MET A 1 25.22 8.13 -0.23
C MET A 1 24.85 7.13 0.85
N LYS A 2 25.30 7.34 2.10
CA LYS A 2 25.00 6.47 3.24
C LYS A 2 23.69 6.93 3.88
N THR A 3 22.67 6.08 3.88
CA THR A 3 21.41 6.34 4.59
C THR A 3 21.57 5.90 6.05
N ILE A 4 21.50 6.84 6.98
CA ILE A 4 21.49 6.58 8.41
C ILE A 4 20.08 6.10 8.78
N SER A 5 19.94 4.82 9.15
CA SER A 5 18.70 4.29 9.73
C SER A 5 18.76 4.44 11.25
N ILE A 6 17.84 5.22 11.80
CA ILE A 6 17.62 5.35 13.25
C ILE A 6 16.76 4.15 13.68
N LYS A 7 17.34 3.23 14.46
CA LYS A 7 16.60 2.16 15.14
C LYS A 7 16.02 2.71 16.45
N VAL A 8 14.70 2.72 16.58
CA VAL A 8 14.03 2.87 17.88
C VAL A 8 13.90 1.49 18.50
N LEU A 9 14.60 1.28 19.61
CA LEU A 9 14.57 0.08 20.42
C LEU A 9 13.42 0.21 21.43
N LEU A 10 12.39 -0.63 21.35
CA LEU A 10 11.40 -0.76 22.43
C LEU A 10 11.81 -1.96 23.31
N ILE A 11 12.30 -1.63 24.50
CA ILE A 11 12.69 -2.58 25.55
C ILE A 11 11.42 -3.00 26.29
N SER A 12 11.06 -4.28 26.27
CA SER A 12 10.10 -4.87 27.23
C SER A 12 10.88 -5.76 28.20
N ALA A 13 11.21 -5.21 29.36
CA ALA A 13 11.71 -5.99 30.49
C ALA A 13 10.51 -6.57 31.25
N GLY A 14 10.42 -7.90 31.28
CA GLY A 14 9.59 -8.61 32.24
C GLY A 14 10.38 -8.90 33.51
N VAL A 15 9.72 -8.84 34.67
CA VAL A 15 10.06 -9.61 35.88
C VAL A 15 8.77 -9.98 36.60
N CYS A 16 8.70 -11.26 36.98
CA CYS A 16 7.64 -11.98 37.64
C CYS A 16 7.45 -11.62 39.13
N ALA A 17 6.28 -11.96 39.67
CA ALA A 17 6.07 -12.93 40.76
C ALA A 17 5.09 -12.44 41.84
N GLY A 18 4.13 -13.31 42.19
CA GLY A 18 3.26 -13.18 43.37
C GLY A 18 1.96 -13.98 43.25
N LEU A 19 2.02 -15.28 43.52
CA LEU A 19 0.87 -16.15 43.81
C LEU A 19 0.12 -15.67 45.08
N ILE A 20 -1.21 -15.91 45.16
CA ILE A 20 -1.92 -16.62 46.27
C ILE A 20 -3.47 -16.54 46.10
N PHE A 21 -4.09 -17.72 46.18
CA PHE A 21 -5.46 -18.12 46.63
C PHE A 21 -6.74 -17.30 46.40
N GLY A 22 -7.81 -18.05 46.11
CA GLY A 22 -9.13 -17.85 46.73
C GLY A 22 -10.27 -17.59 45.74
N GLY A 23 -11.16 -18.57 45.57
CA GLY A 23 -12.32 -18.44 44.69
C GLY A 23 -13.35 -17.42 45.17
N SER A 24 -13.96 -16.71 44.21
CA SER A 24 -15.34 -16.19 44.19
C SER A 24 -15.51 -15.32 42.95
N ALA A 25 -16.67 -15.42 42.29
CA ALA A 25 -17.25 -14.54 41.27
C ALA A 25 -16.28 -13.83 40.32
N VAL A 26 -16.26 -14.25 39.05
CA VAL A 26 -15.50 -13.62 37.95
C VAL A 26 -16.09 -12.22 37.67
N GLY A 27 -15.72 -11.25 38.50
CA GLY A 27 -15.71 -9.84 38.17
C GLY A 27 -14.28 -9.47 37.82
N VAL A 28 -14.06 -8.97 36.60
CA VAL A 28 -12.75 -8.48 36.18
C VAL A 28 -12.33 -7.36 37.14
N PRO A 29 -11.14 -7.43 37.77
CA PRO A 29 -10.69 -6.36 38.65
C PRO A 29 -10.66 -5.03 37.87
N PRO A 30 -11.14 -3.92 38.44
CA PRO A 30 -11.29 -2.65 37.73
C PRO A 30 -9.97 -2.10 37.14
N ALA A 31 -8.82 -2.49 37.72
CA ALA A 31 -7.50 -2.12 37.22
C ALA A 31 -7.14 -2.78 35.87
N GLN A 32 -7.54 -4.03 35.64
CA GLN A 32 -7.23 -4.79 34.41
C GLN A 32 -8.14 -4.38 33.26
N ALA A 33 -9.43 -4.16 33.53
CA ALA A 33 -10.38 -3.60 32.57
C ALA A 33 -9.95 -2.19 32.08
N ASN A 34 -9.36 -1.37 32.97
CA ASN A 34 -8.86 -0.05 32.61
C ASN A 34 -7.61 -0.11 31.70
N ALA A 35 -6.71 -1.09 31.94
CA ALA A 35 -5.54 -1.29 31.09
C ALA A 35 -5.91 -1.76 29.68
N LYS A 36 -6.86 -2.69 29.56
CA LYS A 36 -7.35 -3.20 28.26
C LYS A 36 -8.13 -2.15 27.47
N ARG A 37 -8.92 -1.33 28.17
CA ARG A 37 -9.55 -0.14 27.59
C ARG A 37 -8.51 0.77 26.94
N LEU A 38 -7.48 1.15 27.70
CA LEU A 38 -6.42 2.03 27.21
C LEU A 38 -5.64 1.43 26.03
N GLU A 39 -5.36 0.12 26.09
CA GLU A 39 -4.73 -0.60 24.98
C GLU A 39 -5.57 -0.51 23.70
N LEU A 40 -6.89 -0.74 23.80
CA LEU A 40 -7.79 -0.73 22.66
C LEU A 40 -8.00 0.68 22.10
N GLU A 41 -8.12 1.70 22.96
CA GLU A 41 -8.18 3.11 22.57
C GLU A 41 -6.91 3.53 21.80
N ARG A 42 -5.73 3.12 22.27
CA ARG A 42 -4.48 3.34 21.55
C ARG A 42 -4.48 2.66 20.18
N LYS A 43 -4.93 1.40 20.10
CA LYS A 43 -5.02 0.67 18.83
C LYS A 43 -5.99 1.35 17.85
N ILE A 44 -7.12 1.88 18.33
CA ILE A 44 -8.07 2.64 17.50
C ILE A 44 -7.40 3.90 16.93
N ALA A 45 -6.61 4.62 17.73
CA ALA A 45 -5.86 5.77 17.27
C ALA A 45 -4.80 5.38 16.22
N ASP A 46 -4.03 4.30 16.46
CA ASP A 46 -3.04 3.78 15.51
C ASP A 46 -3.69 3.38 14.17
N LEU A 47 -4.84 2.68 14.22
CA LEU A 47 -5.61 2.31 13.03
C LEU A 47 -6.09 3.53 12.24
N SER A 48 -6.57 4.56 12.93
CA SER A 48 -7.08 5.79 12.31
C SER A 48 -5.95 6.58 11.63
N LEU A 49 -4.81 6.70 12.31
CA LEU A 49 -3.62 7.34 11.76
C LEU A 49 -3.14 6.61 10.50
N LEU A 50 -2.99 5.28 10.57
CA LEU A 50 -2.52 4.49 9.44
C LEU A 50 -3.53 4.53 8.27
N HIS A 51 -4.83 4.53 8.55
CA HIS A 51 -5.86 4.69 7.53
C HIS A 51 -5.72 6.03 6.78
N GLN A 52 -5.47 7.13 7.49
CA GLN A 52 -5.23 8.44 6.88
C GLN A 52 -3.94 8.44 6.06
N GLN A 53 -2.85 7.87 6.59
CA GLN A 53 -1.58 7.79 5.85
C GLN A 53 -1.72 7.01 4.54
N LEU A 54 -2.50 5.92 4.54
CA LEU A 54 -2.77 5.16 3.30
C LEU A 54 -3.63 5.96 2.32
N GLU A 55 -4.59 6.77 2.78
CA GLU A 55 -5.35 7.69 1.91
C GLU A 55 -4.42 8.70 1.23
N ASP A 56 -3.55 9.36 2.01
CA ASP A 56 -2.58 10.33 1.46
C ASP A 56 -1.66 9.65 0.42
N ARG A 57 -1.22 8.42 0.68
CA ARG A 57 -0.40 7.63 -0.27
C ARG A 57 -1.17 7.24 -1.52
N MET A 58 -2.46 6.94 -1.39
CA MET A 58 -3.33 6.65 -2.53
C MET A 58 -3.48 7.88 -3.43
N GLN A 59 -3.68 9.07 -2.86
CA GLN A 59 -3.75 10.32 -3.61
C GLN A 59 -2.44 10.63 -4.34
N GLN A 60 -1.30 10.44 -3.67
CA GLN A 60 0.02 10.59 -4.29
C GLN A 60 0.22 9.62 -5.46
N ALA A 61 -0.13 8.34 -5.29
CA ALA A 61 -0.03 7.33 -6.33
C ALA A 61 -0.94 7.65 -7.53
N GLN A 62 -2.17 8.14 -7.28
CA GLN A 62 -3.08 8.61 -8.33
C GLN A 62 -2.51 9.81 -9.10
N GLY A 63 -1.89 10.76 -8.40
CA GLY A 63 -1.21 11.89 -9.03
C GLY A 63 -0.08 11.46 -9.96
N LEU A 64 0.80 10.56 -9.48
CA LEU A 64 1.89 9.99 -10.29
C LEU A 64 1.36 9.22 -11.50
N ARG A 65 0.34 8.37 -11.29
CA ARG A 65 -0.30 7.60 -12.35
C ARG A 65 -0.88 8.51 -13.44
N THR A 66 -1.56 9.58 -13.03
CA THR A 66 -2.15 10.56 -13.94
C THR A 66 -1.07 11.28 -14.75
N GLY A 67 0.03 11.67 -14.11
CA GLY A 67 1.19 12.26 -14.80
C GLY A 67 1.80 11.32 -15.84
N LEU A 68 1.99 10.05 -15.48
CA LEU A 68 2.50 9.02 -16.40
C LEU A 68 1.53 8.74 -17.56
N ALA A 69 0.21 8.71 -17.30
CA ALA A 69 -0.80 8.55 -18.35
C ALA A 69 -0.79 9.73 -19.34
N GLY A 70 -0.54 10.95 -18.86
CA GLY A 70 -0.29 12.11 -19.73
C GLY A 70 0.91 11.90 -20.65
N GLN A 71 2.04 11.44 -20.10
CA GLN A 71 3.24 11.13 -20.89
C GLN A 71 3.02 10.00 -21.90
N GLN A 72 2.29 8.95 -21.49
CA GLN A 72 1.87 7.86 -22.36
C GLN A 72 1.12 8.38 -23.59
N SER A 73 0.15 9.28 -23.38
CA SER A 73 -0.63 9.89 -24.47
C SER A 73 0.25 10.70 -25.42
N LEU A 74 1.19 11.49 -24.90
CA LEU A 74 2.10 12.30 -25.71
C LEU A 74 3.02 11.44 -26.58
N LEU A 75 3.63 10.41 -26.00
CA LEU A 75 4.52 9.50 -26.74
C LEU A 75 3.76 8.70 -27.80
N THR A 76 2.54 8.25 -27.48
CA THR A 76 1.69 7.53 -28.44
C THR A 76 1.39 8.41 -29.66
N SER A 77 0.98 9.65 -29.43
CA SER A 77 0.74 10.63 -30.49
C SER A 77 2.00 10.91 -31.32
N GLU A 78 3.16 11.07 -30.68
CA GLU A 78 4.42 11.28 -31.39
C GLU A 78 4.79 10.07 -32.26
N ILE A 79 4.62 8.84 -31.75
CA ILE A 79 4.83 7.61 -32.53
C ILE A 79 3.92 7.60 -33.75
N HIS A 80 2.63 7.90 -33.60
CA HIS A 80 1.69 7.94 -34.74
C HIS A 80 2.08 8.98 -35.80
N VAL A 81 2.51 10.18 -35.39
CA VAL A 81 2.98 11.21 -36.32
C VAL A 81 4.20 10.71 -37.09
N LEU A 82 5.20 10.16 -36.38
CA LEU A 82 6.41 9.62 -36.99
C LEU A 82 6.13 8.44 -37.93
N MET A 83 5.18 7.58 -37.56
CA MET A 83 4.77 6.47 -38.42
C MET A 83 4.20 6.97 -39.74
N LYS A 84 3.34 7.99 -39.71
CA LYS A 84 2.74 8.59 -40.91
C LYS A 84 3.79 9.33 -41.74
N SER A 85 4.63 10.16 -41.11
CA SER A 85 5.62 10.99 -41.82
C SER A 85 6.72 10.16 -42.49
N HIS A 86 7.08 9.02 -41.91
CA HIS A 86 8.14 8.13 -42.42
C HIS A 86 7.60 6.83 -43.05
N ASN A 87 6.28 6.71 -43.23
CA ASN A 87 5.64 5.54 -43.81
C ASN A 87 6.07 4.21 -43.15
N ILE A 88 6.16 4.21 -41.82
CA ILE A 88 6.54 3.06 -41.00
C ILE A 88 5.30 2.19 -40.80
N LYS A 89 5.31 0.98 -41.36
CA LYS A 89 4.16 0.07 -41.43
C LYS A 89 4.24 -1.09 -40.45
N ASN A 90 5.46 -1.45 -40.01
CA ASN A 90 5.68 -2.61 -39.14
C ASN A 90 6.76 -2.34 -38.09
N PHE A 91 6.81 -3.23 -37.10
CA PHE A 91 7.74 -3.10 -35.98
C PHE A 91 9.22 -3.15 -36.39
N GLN A 92 9.59 -3.92 -37.43
CA GLN A 92 10.98 -3.98 -37.87
C GLN A 92 11.45 -2.62 -38.43
N GLN A 93 10.60 -1.92 -39.18
CA GLN A 93 10.86 -0.56 -39.62
C GLN A 93 10.92 0.42 -38.43
N ALA A 94 10.03 0.26 -37.45
CA ALA A 94 10.02 1.07 -36.23
C ALA A 94 11.32 0.94 -35.43
N LYS A 95 11.89 -0.27 -35.34
CA LYS A 95 13.18 -0.53 -34.72
C LYS A 95 14.37 0.13 -35.43
N GLN A 96 14.26 0.33 -36.74
CA GLN A 96 15.31 0.98 -37.54
C GLN A 96 15.25 2.51 -37.43
N HIS A 97 14.09 3.08 -37.12
CA HIS A 97 13.93 4.51 -36.91
C HIS A 97 14.25 4.91 -35.46
N LEU A 98 15.39 5.55 -35.23
CA LEU A 98 15.95 5.84 -33.90
C LEU A 98 14.93 6.46 -32.93
N ARG A 99 14.22 7.51 -33.36
CA ARG A 99 13.24 8.20 -32.51
C ARG A 99 12.03 7.34 -32.15
N VAL A 100 11.55 6.52 -33.09
CA VAL A 100 10.39 5.65 -32.86
C VAL A 100 10.76 4.52 -31.91
N ARG A 101 11.93 3.89 -32.14
CA ARG A 101 12.48 2.89 -31.22
C ARG A 101 12.57 3.42 -29.79
N TYR A 102 13.17 4.60 -29.61
CA TYR A 102 13.32 5.21 -28.30
C TYR A 102 11.96 5.48 -27.63
N ASN A 103 11.01 6.05 -28.38
CA ASN A 103 9.68 6.33 -27.83
C ASN A 103 8.93 5.05 -27.44
N ILE A 104 9.10 3.95 -28.19
CA ILE A 104 8.52 2.64 -27.84
C ILE A 104 9.14 2.10 -26.54
N GLU A 105 10.47 2.17 -26.38
CA GLU A 105 11.16 1.72 -25.16
C GLU A 105 10.73 2.54 -23.94
N LEU A 106 10.65 3.86 -24.10
CA LEU A 106 10.19 4.75 -23.04
C LEU A 106 8.72 4.50 -22.68
N LEU A 107 7.85 4.31 -23.68
CA LEU A 107 6.44 3.98 -23.48
C LEU A 107 6.29 2.64 -22.75
N GLY A 108 7.09 1.63 -23.08
CA GLY A 108 7.10 0.35 -22.35
C GLY A 108 7.51 0.50 -20.88
N THR A 109 8.44 1.40 -20.59
CA THR A 109 8.82 1.75 -19.21
C THR A 109 7.66 2.43 -18.47
N ILE A 110 7.03 3.45 -19.08
CA ILE A 110 5.90 4.17 -18.50
C ILE A 110 4.73 3.22 -18.18
N LEU A 111 4.36 2.35 -19.12
CA LEU A 111 3.28 1.39 -18.93
C LEU A 111 3.55 0.44 -17.76
N SER A 112 4.81 0.08 -17.54
CA SER A 112 5.20 -0.79 -16.42
C SER A 112 5.05 -0.08 -15.07
N TYR A 113 5.48 1.18 -14.98
CA TYR A 113 5.29 1.98 -13.77
C TYR A 113 3.81 2.28 -13.49
N ILE A 114 2.98 2.48 -14.53
CA ILE A 114 1.53 2.58 -14.35
C ILE A 114 0.97 1.29 -13.75
N GLY A 115 1.39 0.12 -14.25
CA GLY A 115 0.98 -1.17 -13.69
C GLY A 115 1.36 -1.36 -12.22
N GLU A 116 2.58 -0.97 -11.84
CA GLU A 116 3.02 -0.98 -10.43
C GLU A 116 2.18 -0.04 -9.55
N LEU A 117 1.90 1.17 -10.03
CA LEU A 117 1.04 2.12 -9.32
C LEU A 117 -0.39 1.59 -9.17
N ASP A 118 -0.94 0.94 -10.20
CA ASP A 118 -2.26 0.31 -10.13
C ASP A 118 -2.29 -0.79 -9.06
N GLY A 119 -1.24 -1.62 -8.99
CA GLY A 119 -1.06 -2.60 -7.92
C GLY A 119 -1.01 -1.97 -6.52
N LYS A 120 -0.31 -0.84 -6.37
CA LYS A 120 -0.24 -0.10 -5.10
C LYS A 120 -1.58 0.51 -4.71
N LEU A 121 -2.33 1.07 -5.66
CA LEU A 121 -3.65 1.63 -5.39
C LEU A 121 -4.61 0.56 -4.86
N ILE A 122 -4.62 -0.63 -5.47
CA ILE A 122 -5.40 -1.78 -4.99
C ILE A 122 -4.94 -2.19 -3.59
N PHE A 123 -3.63 -2.27 -3.36
CA PHE A 123 -3.06 -2.64 -2.06
C PHE A 123 -3.46 -1.66 -0.95
N TYR A 124 -3.40 -0.35 -1.20
CA TYR A 124 -3.80 0.68 -0.24
C TYR A 124 -5.29 0.64 0.05
N GLN A 125 -6.14 0.50 -0.98
CA GLN A 125 -7.58 0.39 -0.82
C GLN A 125 -7.95 -0.79 0.09
N ALA A 126 -7.40 -1.98 -0.21
CA ALA A 126 -7.63 -3.17 0.61
C ALA A 126 -7.14 -2.99 2.07
N GLY A 127 -6.03 -2.29 2.26
CA GLY A 127 -5.53 -1.94 3.60
C GLY A 127 -6.48 -1.03 4.37
N ARG A 128 -6.96 0.04 3.73
CA ARG A 128 -7.91 0.97 4.33
C ARG A 128 -9.20 0.29 4.73
N ASP A 129 -9.77 -0.53 3.85
CA ASP A 129 -11.00 -1.30 4.15
C ASP A 129 -10.80 -2.20 5.38
N ARG A 130 -9.64 -2.88 5.47
CA ARG A 130 -9.33 -3.74 6.61
C ARG A 130 -9.12 -2.95 7.91
N LEU A 131 -8.43 -1.81 7.85
CA LEU A 131 -8.21 -0.94 9.01
C LEU A 131 -9.53 -0.34 9.52
N ALA A 132 -10.41 0.09 8.61
CA ALA A 132 -11.72 0.62 8.95
C ALA A 132 -12.60 -0.43 9.64
N TYR A 133 -12.60 -1.66 9.12
CA TYR A 133 -13.30 -2.79 9.74
C TYR A 133 -12.78 -3.09 11.15
N LEU A 134 -11.45 -3.18 11.33
CA LEU A 134 -10.86 -3.45 12.64
C LEU A 134 -11.10 -2.33 13.64
N ARG A 135 -11.13 -1.07 13.17
CA ARG A 135 -11.45 0.08 14.00
C ARG A 135 -12.87 -0.03 14.52
N GLN A 136 -13.84 -0.32 13.65
CA GLN A 136 -15.23 -0.52 14.04
C GLN A 136 -15.37 -1.66 15.06
N LEU A 137 -14.71 -2.79 14.81
CA LEU A 137 -14.74 -3.92 15.74
C LEU A 137 -14.15 -3.57 17.12
N ALA A 138 -13.05 -2.80 17.14
CA ALA A 138 -12.45 -2.31 18.38
C ALA A 138 -13.34 -1.31 19.12
N GLU A 139 -14.03 -0.41 18.40
CA GLU A 139 -14.99 0.51 18.99
C GLU A 139 -16.20 -0.21 19.59
N ASP A 140 -16.70 -1.25 18.92
CA ASP A 140 -17.82 -2.06 19.39
C ASP A 140 -17.42 -2.85 20.65
N ASP A 141 -16.24 -3.49 20.65
CA ASP A 141 -15.72 -4.20 21.82
C ASP A 141 -15.40 -3.24 22.99
N LEU A 142 -14.97 -2.00 22.71
CA LEU A 142 -14.76 -0.97 23.72
C LEU A 142 -16.08 -0.57 24.43
N ARG A 143 -17.19 -0.47 23.69
CA ARG A 143 -18.52 -0.17 24.26
C ARG A 143 -19.02 -1.30 25.16
N MET A 144 -18.64 -2.54 24.87
CA MET A 144 -19.02 -3.73 25.62
C MET A 144 -17.92 -4.25 26.56
N ILE A 145 -16.89 -3.46 26.85
CA ILE A 145 -15.66 -3.95 27.50
C ILE A 145 -15.88 -4.58 28.88
N ALA A 146 -16.94 -4.19 29.59
CA ALA A 146 -17.32 -4.81 30.87
C ALA A 146 -17.93 -6.23 30.73
N ALA A 147 -18.37 -6.60 29.53
CA ALA A 147 -19.02 -7.87 29.20
C ALA A 147 -18.21 -8.75 28.24
N VAL A 148 -17.17 -8.18 27.60
CA VAL A 148 -16.30 -8.92 26.68
C VAL A 148 -15.23 -9.67 27.48
N ASN A 149 -14.93 -10.90 27.07
CA ASN A 149 -13.85 -11.68 27.69
C ASN A 149 -12.46 -11.19 27.23
N ASP A 150 -11.47 -11.28 28.12
CA ASP A 150 -10.10 -10.83 27.84
C ASP A 150 -9.48 -11.54 26.63
N LEU A 151 -9.81 -12.82 26.42
CA LEU A 151 -9.32 -13.61 25.28
C LEU A 151 -9.74 -13.02 23.92
N LYS A 152 -10.95 -12.47 23.82
CA LYS A 152 -11.45 -11.82 22.61
C LYS A 152 -10.71 -10.51 22.36
N ILE A 153 -10.45 -9.74 23.41
CA ILE A 153 -9.67 -8.49 23.32
C ILE A 153 -8.24 -8.80 22.87
N ASP A 154 -7.60 -9.82 23.44
CA ASP A 154 -6.24 -10.24 23.07
C ASP A 154 -6.15 -10.74 21.61
N ALA A 155 -7.15 -11.49 21.16
CA ALA A 155 -7.24 -11.93 19.78
C ALA A 155 -7.40 -10.73 18.83
N LEU A 156 -8.21 -9.73 19.20
CA LEU A 156 -8.41 -8.52 18.41
C LEU A 156 -7.13 -7.66 18.37
N THR A 157 -6.46 -7.42 19.49
CA THR A 157 -5.21 -6.64 19.53
C THR A 157 -4.08 -7.33 18.74
N THR A 158 -4.04 -8.66 18.74
CA THR A 158 -3.15 -9.46 17.90
C THR A 158 -3.46 -9.25 16.41
N GLN A 159 -4.73 -9.37 16.01
CA GLN A 159 -5.14 -9.15 14.63
C GLN A 159 -4.84 -7.72 14.15
N ILE A 160 -5.09 -6.72 15.00
CA ILE A 160 -4.75 -5.33 14.70
C ILE A 160 -3.24 -5.20 14.47
N SER A 161 -2.42 -5.78 15.34
CA SER A 161 -0.96 -5.69 15.22
C SER A 161 -0.44 -6.35 13.93
N LEU A 162 -1.00 -7.49 13.52
CA LEU A 162 -0.66 -8.14 12.26
C LEU A 162 -1.01 -7.28 11.04
N VAL A 163 -2.20 -6.67 11.02
CA VAL A 163 -2.62 -5.79 9.91
C VAL A 163 -1.77 -4.52 9.89
N VAL A 164 -1.56 -3.87 11.03
CA VAL A 164 -0.71 -2.67 11.12
C VAL A 164 0.70 -2.98 10.59
N ASN A 165 1.33 -4.06 11.04
CA ASN A 165 2.68 -4.43 10.61
C ASN A 165 2.78 -4.69 9.09
N ARG A 166 1.70 -5.12 8.45
CA ARG A 166 1.66 -5.33 6.99
C ARG A 166 1.66 -4.01 6.21
N TYR A 167 0.97 -2.99 6.69
CA TYR A 167 0.76 -1.74 5.95
C TYR A 167 1.66 -0.59 6.38
N LEU A 168 2.18 -0.62 7.61
CA LEU A 168 3.04 0.43 8.17
C LEU A 168 4.29 0.75 7.31
N PRO A 169 4.96 -0.22 6.65
CA PRO A 169 6.11 0.09 5.79
C PRO A 169 5.76 1.01 4.61
N GLU A 170 4.54 0.91 4.07
CA GLU A 170 4.08 1.66 2.90
C GLU A 170 3.48 3.03 3.28
N ALA A 171 3.14 3.21 4.56
CA ALA A 171 2.57 4.47 5.07
C ALA A 171 3.53 5.66 4.92
N HIS A 172 4.84 5.40 4.86
CA HIS A 172 5.86 6.44 4.84
C HIS A 172 6.31 6.81 3.42
N VAL A 173 6.34 5.86 2.49
CA VAL A 173 6.78 6.06 1.10
C VAL A 173 6.12 5.03 0.20
N ILE A 174 5.77 5.42 -1.03
CA ILE A 174 5.33 4.48 -2.06
C ILE A 174 6.52 3.61 -2.44
N GLN A 175 6.48 2.31 -2.15
CA GLN A 175 7.60 1.41 -2.41
C GLN A 175 7.51 0.81 -3.82
N ILE A 176 8.14 1.45 -4.80
CA ILE A 176 8.39 0.86 -6.11
C ILE A 176 9.89 0.66 -6.25
N GLU A 177 10.32 -0.57 -6.52
CA GLU A 177 11.73 -0.90 -6.73
C GLU A 177 12.09 -0.82 -8.22
N PRO A 178 12.80 0.23 -8.69
CA PRO A 178 13.03 0.44 -10.13
C PRO A 178 13.74 -0.73 -10.82
N GLN A 179 14.54 -1.48 -10.07
CA GLN A 179 15.31 -2.62 -10.57
C GLN A 179 14.44 -3.85 -10.83
N GLN A 180 13.25 -3.91 -10.21
CA GLN A 180 12.31 -5.02 -10.36
C GLN A 180 11.25 -4.74 -11.43
N VAL A 181 11.05 -3.48 -11.81
CA VAL A 181 10.11 -3.10 -12.86
C VAL A 181 10.65 -3.54 -14.22
N LYS A 182 10.02 -4.56 -14.80
CA LYS A 182 10.36 -5.05 -16.15
C LYS A 182 9.58 -4.26 -17.19
N PRO A 183 10.24 -3.53 -18.11
CA PRO A 183 9.56 -2.83 -19.18
C PRO A 183 8.70 -3.76 -20.03
N VAL A 184 7.51 -3.29 -20.42
CA VAL A 184 6.68 -3.97 -21.43
C VAL A 184 7.50 -4.09 -22.72
N SER A 185 7.43 -5.26 -23.37
CA SER A 185 8.21 -5.52 -24.57
C SER A 185 7.87 -4.52 -25.68
N GLY A 186 8.88 -4.09 -26.45
CA GLY A 186 8.65 -3.14 -27.54
C GLY A 186 7.66 -3.64 -28.60
N GLN A 187 7.57 -4.96 -28.80
CA GLN A 187 6.58 -5.58 -29.68
C GLN A 187 5.15 -5.37 -29.15
N ASN A 188 4.91 -5.63 -27.86
CA ASN A 188 3.59 -5.44 -27.25
C ASN A 188 3.19 -3.97 -27.24
N VAL A 189 4.15 -3.07 -26.98
CA VAL A 189 3.94 -1.62 -27.06
C VAL A 189 3.54 -1.22 -28.49
N TRP A 190 4.26 -1.73 -29.49
CA TRP A 190 3.96 -1.46 -30.89
C TRP A 190 2.55 -1.91 -31.28
N GLU A 191 2.17 -3.13 -30.92
CA GLU A 191 0.83 -3.67 -31.18
C GLU A 191 -0.26 -2.83 -30.51
N SER A 192 -0.05 -2.42 -29.26
CA SER A 192 -0.96 -1.52 -28.55
C SER A 192 -1.12 -0.19 -29.30
N VAL A 193 -0.02 0.46 -29.69
CA VAL A 193 -0.06 1.73 -30.44
C VAL A 193 -0.77 1.59 -31.78
N GLN A 194 -0.60 0.46 -32.49
CA GLN A 194 -1.32 0.22 -33.74
C GLN A 194 -2.82 0.04 -33.51
N SER A 195 -3.22 -0.65 -32.44
CA SER A 195 -4.63 -0.86 -32.11
C SER A 195 -5.35 0.44 -31.69
N SER A 196 -4.63 1.42 -31.13
CA SER A 196 -5.19 2.73 -30.73
C SER A 196 -5.44 3.71 -31.89
N ASN A 197 -5.13 3.33 -33.12
CA ASN A 197 -5.25 4.17 -34.32
C ASN A 197 -6.52 3.85 -35.15
N HIS A 198 -7.37 2.96 -34.63
CA HIS A 198 -8.69 2.59 -35.15
C HIS A 198 -9.78 3.06 -34.17
#